data_AF-A0A418RJH9-F1
#
_entry.id   AF-A0A418RJH9-F1
#
_cell.length_a   1.000
_cell.length_b   1.000
_cell.length_c   1.000
_cell.angle_alpha   90.00
_cell.angle_beta   90.00
_cell.angle_gamma   90.00
#
_symmetry.space_group_name_H-M   'P 1'
#
loop_
_entity.id
_entity.type
_entity.pdbx_description
1 polymer ?
#
loop_
_entity_poly.entity_id
_entity_poly.type
_entity_poly.pdbx_seq_one_letter_code
_entity_poly.pdbx_strand_id
1 'polypeptide(L)'
;MKDSFLRKLLATSLLITSLTYGNSAVAHSVGNLIDATGINASATDVYQISCFDDGGGPTAYLFIQIQDGSIPVPGLLVSAQAYFDQTKIMTNTSDPISGDANASPGVQLSGGNGNYILSVSKTAVGARQYNITVHCWSVNGEHTGTDINTLQLQ
;
A
#
# COMPACT_ATOMS: atom_id res chain seq x y z
N MET A 1 12.30 51.74 -20.22
CA MET A 1 11.87 51.30 -18.88
C MET A 1 10.72 50.28 -18.90
N LYS A 2 9.71 50.45 -19.77
CA LYS A 2 8.54 49.56 -19.89
C LYS A 2 8.87 48.12 -20.32
N ASP A 3 9.84 47.94 -21.23
CA ASP A 3 10.20 46.61 -21.75
C ASP A 3 10.98 45.73 -20.77
N SER A 4 11.78 46.34 -19.87
CA SER A 4 12.48 45.62 -18.81
C SER A 4 11.51 45.14 -17.72
N PHE A 5 10.48 45.93 -17.43
CA PHE A 5 9.43 45.59 -16.47
C PHE A 5 8.55 44.45 -17.00
N LEU A 6 8.17 44.48 -18.28
CA LEU A 6 7.39 43.41 -18.91
C LEU A 6 8.14 42.07 -18.95
N ARG A 7 9.45 42.08 -19.24
CA ARG A 7 10.30 40.87 -19.25
C ARG A 7 10.43 40.25 -17.86
N LYS A 8 10.56 41.08 -16.82
CA LYS A 8 10.60 40.60 -15.43
C LYS A 8 9.26 39.99 -15.02
N LEU A 9 8.14 40.64 -15.33
CA LEU A 9 6.80 40.09 -15.09
C LEU A 9 6.55 38.75 -15.79
N LEU A 10 6.94 38.63 -17.05
CA LEU A 10 6.83 37.37 -17.81
C LEU A 10 7.72 36.27 -17.21
N ALA A 11 8.96 36.59 -16.83
CA ALA A 11 9.88 35.62 -16.20
C ALA A 11 9.39 35.17 -14.81
N THR A 12 8.82 36.09 -14.01
CA THR A 12 8.24 35.76 -12.71
C THR A 12 6.96 34.93 -12.84
N SER A 13 6.11 35.23 -13.83
CA SER A 13 4.90 34.45 -14.12
C SER A 13 5.22 33.01 -14.51
N LEU A 14 6.28 32.77 -15.30
CA LEU A 14 6.68 31.43 -15.72
C LEU A 14 7.19 30.56 -14.57
N LEU A 15 7.86 31.17 -13.57
CA LEU A 15 8.36 30.46 -12.39
C LEU A 15 7.25 30.06 -11.39
N ILE A 16 6.16 30.83 -11.33
CA ILE A 16 5.05 30.53 -10.40
C ILE A 16 4.19 29.37 -10.94
N THR A 17 4.09 29.19 -12.26
CA THR A 17 3.30 28.11 -12.87
C THR A 17 3.94 26.72 -12.81
N SER A 18 5.23 26.59 -12.48
CA SER A 18 5.88 25.28 -12.37
C SER A 18 5.69 24.58 -11.01
N LEU A 19 5.03 25.23 -10.04
CA LEU A 19 4.84 24.70 -8.68
C LEU A 19 3.52 23.93 -8.47
N THR A 20 2.64 23.84 -9.47
CA THR A 20 1.24 23.39 -9.26
C THR A 20 0.89 22.01 -9.81
N TYR A 21 1.86 21.23 -10.29
CA TYR A 21 1.61 19.86 -10.78
C TYR A 21 2.42 18.83 -9.99
N GLY A 22 2.31 18.89 -8.66
CA GLY A 22 2.66 17.75 -7.82
C GLY A 22 1.42 16.90 -7.62
N ASN A 23 1.28 15.79 -8.35
CA ASN A 23 0.30 14.77 -7.99
C ASN A 23 0.78 14.12 -6.68
N SER A 24 0.16 14.50 -5.57
CA SER A 24 0.40 13.86 -4.28
C SER A 24 -0.12 12.43 -4.33
N ALA A 25 0.80 11.47 -4.44
CA ALA A 25 0.52 10.06 -4.21
C ALA A 25 0.25 9.83 -2.72
N VAL A 26 -1.00 9.58 -2.34
CA VAL A 26 -1.33 9.15 -0.98
C VAL A 26 -1.22 7.64 -0.93
N ALA A 27 -0.23 7.14 -0.19
CA ALA A 27 -0.18 5.73 0.14
C ALA A 27 -1.28 5.40 1.15
N HIS A 28 -2.14 4.45 0.81
CA HIS A 28 -3.06 3.91 1.78
C HIS A 28 -2.29 2.86 2.60
N SER A 29 -2.38 2.97 3.91
CA SER A 29 -1.72 2.05 4.82
C SER A 29 -2.73 1.43 5.76
N VAL A 30 -2.61 0.13 6.00
CA VAL A 30 -3.41 -0.59 6.99
C VAL A 30 -2.51 -1.47 7.83
N GLY A 31 -2.71 -1.48 9.14
CA GLY A 31 -1.88 -2.24 10.05
C GLY A 31 -2.60 -2.47 11.37
N ASN A 32 -2.19 -3.52 12.07
CA ASN A 32 -2.74 -3.90 13.36
C ASN A 32 -1.68 -4.65 14.19
N LEU A 33 -1.99 -4.88 15.47
CA LEU A 33 -1.30 -5.85 16.30
C LEU A 33 -2.01 -7.20 16.13
N ILE A 34 -1.40 -8.12 15.36
CA ILE A 34 -1.94 -9.48 15.18
C ILE A 34 -1.63 -10.32 16.42
N ASP A 35 -2.66 -11.02 16.92
CA ASP A 35 -2.61 -11.86 18.10
C ASP A 35 -2.02 -11.11 19.30
N ALA A 36 -2.76 -10.13 19.83
CA ALA A 36 -2.31 -9.34 20.98
C ALA A 36 -1.93 -10.20 22.20
N THR A 37 -2.48 -11.42 22.31
CA THR A 37 -2.13 -12.38 23.36
C THR A 37 -0.82 -13.13 23.10
N GLY A 38 -0.39 -13.20 21.84
CA GLY A 38 0.83 -13.85 21.41
C GLY A 38 0.80 -15.38 21.47
N ILE A 39 -0.36 -16.02 21.62
CA ILE A 39 -0.46 -17.47 21.82
C ILE A 39 -0.85 -18.24 20.55
N ASN A 40 -1.45 -17.59 19.55
CA ASN A 40 -1.92 -18.26 18.34
C ASN A 40 -0.92 -18.08 17.19
N ALA A 41 -0.12 -19.11 16.91
CA ALA A 41 0.81 -19.10 15.79
C ALA A 41 0.12 -18.98 14.41
N SER A 42 -1.16 -19.33 14.31
CA SER A 42 -1.94 -19.28 13.06
C SER A 42 -2.85 -18.06 12.98
N ALA A 43 -2.65 -17.06 13.84
CA ALA A 43 -3.45 -15.85 13.80
C ALA A 43 -3.40 -15.19 12.42
N THR A 44 -4.57 -14.78 11.95
CA THR A 44 -4.75 -14.22 10.61
C THR A 44 -5.70 -13.03 10.68
N ASP A 45 -5.24 -11.88 10.18
CA ASP A 45 -6.07 -10.71 9.93
C ASP A 45 -6.49 -10.71 8.45
N VAL A 46 -7.67 -10.19 8.15
CA VAL A 46 -8.23 -10.17 6.79
C VAL A 46 -8.86 -8.81 6.50
N TYR A 47 -8.51 -8.28 5.33
CA TYR A 47 -9.01 -7.03 4.79
C TYR A 47 -9.61 -7.24 3.40
N GLN A 48 -10.54 -6.37 3.03
CA GLN A 48 -10.93 -6.14 1.65
C GLN A 48 -10.30 -4.84 1.17
N ILE A 49 -9.61 -4.89 0.04
CA ILE A 49 -9.12 -3.70 -0.66
C ILE A 49 -10.00 -3.50 -1.90
N SER A 50 -10.67 -2.37 -2.00
CA SER A 50 -11.47 -2.02 -3.18
C SER A 50 -10.66 -1.06 -4.05
N CYS A 51 -10.31 -1.50 -5.26
CA CYS A 51 -9.69 -0.65 -6.28
C CYS A 51 -10.72 -0.18 -7.30
N PHE A 52 -10.77 1.12 -7.59
CA PHE A 52 -11.74 1.69 -8.52
C PHE A 52 -11.17 2.92 -9.25
N ASP A 53 -11.77 3.27 -10.38
CA ASP A 53 -11.46 4.50 -11.10
C ASP A 53 -12.13 5.69 -10.39
N ASP A 54 -11.32 6.60 -9.85
CA ASP A 54 -11.74 7.84 -9.18
C ASP A 54 -11.47 9.08 -10.04
N GLY A 55 -11.18 8.90 -11.33
CA GLY A 55 -10.79 9.94 -12.29
C GLY A 55 -9.37 9.79 -12.82
N GLY A 56 -8.54 8.92 -12.22
CA GLY A 56 -7.19 8.56 -12.70
C GLY A 56 -7.16 7.46 -13.78
N GLY A 57 -8.32 7.02 -14.25
CA GLY A 57 -8.47 5.93 -15.20
C GLY A 57 -8.61 4.56 -14.52
N PRO A 58 -8.81 3.49 -15.31
CA PRO A 58 -9.03 2.16 -14.75
C PRO A 58 -7.79 1.66 -14.02
N THR A 59 -7.99 1.10 -12.83
CA THR A 59 -6.95 0.35 -12.13
C THR A 59 -6.48 -0.79 -13.01
N ALA A 60 -5.17 -1.01 -13.04
CA ALA A 60 -4.50 -2.13 -13.67
C ALA A 60 -4.05 -3.17 -12.64
N TYR A 61 -3.50 -2.74 -11.50
CA TYR A 61 -3.00 -3.66 -10.47
C TYR A 61 -3.14 -3.10 -9.05
N LEU A 62 -3.23 -4.03 -8.10
CA LEU A 62 -2.99 -3.80 -6.68
C LEU A 62 -1.50 -4.00 -6.39
N PHE A 63 -0.86 -3.05 -5.71
CA PHE A 63 0.46 -3.19 -5.12
C PHE A 63 0.35 -3.35 -3.60
N ILE A 64 1.10 -4.29 -3.03
CA ILE A 64 1.21 -4.48 -1.59
C ILE A 64 2.66 -4.65 -1.14
N GLN A 65 2.94 -4.21 0.09
CA GLN A 65 4.20 -4.38 0.80
C GLN A 65 3.90 -4.48 2.29
N ILE A 66 4.55 -5.37 3.03
CA ILE A 66 4.34 -5.53 4.48
C ILE A 66 5.60 -5.17 5.26
N GLN A 67 5.45 -4.56 6.41
CA GLN A 67 6.51 -4.16 7.32
C GLN A 67 6.20 -4.70 8.71
N ASP A 68 7.18 -5.31 9.35
CA ASP A 68 7.11 -5.74 10.74
C ASP A 68 7.66 -4.66 11.69
N GLY A 69 6.76 -4.02 12.42
CA GLY A 69 7.08 -2.95 13.37
C GLY A 69 7.35 -3.42 14.80
N SER A 70 7.51 -4.72 15.03
CA SER A 70 7.65 -5.28 16.37
C SER A 70 9.12 -5.38 16.83
N ILE A 71 9.34 -5.80 18.07
CA ILE A 71 10.67 -6.19 18.56
C ILE A 71 11.17 -7.43 17.77
N PRO A 72 12.44 -7.50 17.35
CA PRO A 72 12.98 -8.65 16.63
C PRO A 72 12.83 -9.98 17.39
N VAL A 73 12.28 -10.99 16.71
CA VAL A 73 12.20 -12.37 17.20
C VAL A 73 12.65 -13.31 16.09
N PRO A 74 13.79 -14.00 16.22
CA PRO A 74 14.31 -14.87 15.16
C PRO A 74 13.27 -15.90 14.67
N GLY A 75 13.01 -15.91 13.37
CA GLY A 75 12.10 -16.85 12.72
C GLY A 75 10.60 -16.55 12.82
N LEU A 76 10.21 -15.51 13.57
CA LEU A 76 8.83 -15.03 13.67
C LEU A 76 8.61 -13.91 12.64
N LEU A 77 8.09 -14.28 11.46
CA LEU A 77 7.90 -13.40 10.32
C LEU A 77 6.41 -13.08 10.13
N VAL A 78 6.14 -11.97 9.45
CA VAL A 78 4.80 -11.59 8.99
C VAL A 78 4.74 -11.65 7.46
N SER A 79 3.60 -12.09 6.94
CA SER A 79 3.38 -12.28 5.52
C SER A 79 2.01 -11.77 5.10
N ALA A 80 1.94 -11.12 3.95
CA ALA A 80 0.70 -10.69 3.32
C ALA A 80 0.41 -11.53 2.06
N GLN A 81 -0.86 -11.90 1.84
CA GLN A 81 -1.31 -12.57 0.62
C GLN A 81 -2.52 -11.81 0.07
N ALA A 82 -2.49 -11.46 -1.21
CA ALA A 82 -3.62 -10.83 -1.89
C ALA A 82 -4.21 -11.79 -2.93
N TYR A 83 -5.53 -11.86 -2.96
CA TYR A 83 -6.32 -12.68 -3.89
C TYR A 83 -7.38 -11.83 -4.57
N PHE A 84 -7.54 -12.01 -5.88
CA PHE A 84 -8.57 -11.34 -6.66
C PHE A 84 -9.56 -12.35 -7.24
N ASP A 85 -10.81 -12.29 -6.77
CA ASP A 85 -11.78 -13.35 -7.04
C ASP A 85 -12.26 -13.39 -8.49
N GLN A 86 -12.28 -12.27 -9.20
CA GLN A 86 -12.82 -12.24 -10.57
C GLN A 86 -11.95 -13.03 -11.55
N THR A 87 -10.62 -12.98 -11.40
CA THR A 87 -9.68 -13.69 -12.28
C THR A 87 -8.94 -14.84 -11.60
N LYS A 88 -9.24 -15.13 -10.32
CA LYS A 88 -8.68 -16.24 -9.54
C LYS A 88 -7.15 -16.20 -9.44
N ILE A 89 -6.58 -15.00 -9.35
CA ILE A 89 -5.12 -14.79 -9.23
C ILE A 89 -4.74 -14.42 -7.80
N MET A 90 -3.50 -14.73 -7.41
CA MET A 90 -2.97 -14.45 -6.08
C MET A 90 -1.51 -14.01 -6.16
N THR A 91 -1.09 -13.15 -5.22
CA THR A 91 0.31 -12.83 -4.95
C THR A 91 0.58 -12.85 -3.45
N ASN A 92 1.86 -12.91 -3.06
CA ASN A 92 2.26 -12.84 -1.66
C ASN A 92 3.57 -12.08 -1.49
N THR A 93 3.77 -11.51 -0.30
CA THR A 93 5.04 -10.96 0.14
C THR A 93 5.23 -11.25 1.64
N SER A 94 6.47 -11.41 2.06
CA SER A 94 6.85 -11.67 3.45
C SER A 94 7.93 -10.70 3.86
N ASP A 95 7.82 -10.15 5.06
CA ASP A 95 8.93 -9.44 5.67
C ASP A 95 10.06 -10.45 5.96
N PRO A 96 11.25 -10.32 5.32
CA PRO A 96 12.30 -11.31 5.48
C PRO A 96 13.03 -11.21 6.82
N ILE A 97 12.91 -10.10 7.55
CA ILE A 97 13.68 -9.84 8.76
C ILE A 97 12.73 -9.36 9.87
N SER A 98 12.44 -10.26 10.80
CA SER A 98 11.59 -9.98 11.96
C SER A 98 11.99 -8.70 12.69
N GLY A 99 11.10 -7.70 12.69
CA GLY A 99 11.16 -6.53 13.56
C GLY A 99 12.30 -5.55 13.28
N ASP A 100 12.87 -5.58 12.07
CA ASP A 100 13.87 -4.59 11.66
C ASP A 100 13.26 -3.25 11.22
N ALA A 101 11.92 -3.18 11.19
CA ALA A 101 11.14 -2.05 10.72
C ALA A 101 11.46 -1.64 9.27
N ASN A 102 12.02 -2.53 8.45
CA ASN A 102 12.12 -2.35 7.02
C ASN A 102 10.93 -3.03 6.34
N ALA A 103 10.53 -2.50 5.20
CA ALA A 103 9.42 -3.08 4.46
C ALA A 103 9.92 -4.23 3.57
N SER A 104 9.08 -5.25 3.38
CA SER A 104 9.31 -6.39 2.49
C SER A 104 9.52 -5.96 1.03
N PRO A 105 9.94 -6.84 0.10
CA PRO A 105 9.80 -6.56 -1.31
C PRO A 105 8.33 -6.30 -1.70
N GLY A 106 8.05 -5.20 -2.39
CA GLY A 106 6.72 -4.90 -2.91
C GLY A 106 6.31 -5.86 -4.03
N VAL A 107 5.05 -6.26 -4.07
CA VAL A 107 4.49 -7.15 -5.10
C VAL A 107 3.22 -6.58 -5.70
N GLN A 108 2.95 -6.96 -6.95
CA GLN A 108 1.79 -6.51 -7.71
C GLN A 108 0.86 -7.67 -8.06
N LEU A 109 -0.43 -7.39 -8.15
CA LEU A 109 -1.47 -8.31 -8.60
C LEU A 109 -2.36 -7.62 -9.64
N SER A 110 -2.21 -8.01 -10.91
CA SER A 110 -2.88 -7.38 -12.05
C SER A 110 -4.34 -7.80 -12.22
N GLY A 111 -5.19 -7.47 -11.26
CA GLY A 111 -6.62 -7.76 -11.27
C GLY A 111 -7.50 -6.65 -11.86
N GLY A 112 -6.98 -5.43 -11.96
CA GLY A 112 -7.74 -4.25 -12.35
C GLY A 112 -8.70 -3.72 -11.28
N ASN A 113 -9.81 -3.10 -11.70
CA ASN A 113 -10.85 -2.60 -10.80
C ASN A 113 -11.59 -3.76 -10.10
N GLY A 114 -11.85 -3.62 -8.81
CA GLY A 114 -12.66 -4.55 -8.02
C GLY A 114 -12.14 -4.77 -6.61
N ASN A 115 -12.71 -5.77 -5.95
CA ASN A 115 -12.39 -6.11 -4.57
C ASN A 115 -11.34 -7.23 -4.51
N TYR A 116 -10.27 -6.96 -3.78
CA TYR A 116 -9.21 -7.89 -3.44
C TYR A 116 -9.37 -8.30 -1.98
N ILE A 117 -9.10 -9.57 -1.70
CA ILE A 117 -8.97 -10.06 -0.33
C ILE A 117 -7.49 -10.07 0.03
N LEU A 118 -7.15 -9.43 1.14
CA LEU A 118 -5.80 -9.34 1.66
C LEU A 118 -5.74 -9.99 3.04
N SER A 119 -4.99 -11.08 3.17
CA SER A 119 -4.75 -11.72 4.46
C SER A 119 -3.34 -11.44 4.97
N VAL A 120 -3.20 -11.25 6.28
CA VAL A 120 -1.92 -11.18 6.98
C VAL A 120 -1.82 -12.32 7.96
N SER A 121 -0.69 -13.02 7.95
CA SER A 121 -0.41 -14.13 8.86
C SER A 121 1.00 -14.01 9.44
N LYS A 122 1.28 -14.84 10.46
CA LYS A 122 2.59 -14.96 11.08
C LYS A 122 3.03 -16.42 11.18
N THR A 123 4.34 -16.64 11.33
CA THR A 123 4.94 -17.99 11.28
C THR A 123 5.04 -18.71 12.63
N ALA A 124 4.84 -18.01 13.76
CA ALA A 124 4.99 -18.58 15.10
C ALA A 124 4.19 -17.81 16.17
N VAL A 125 4.26 -18.30 17.41
CA VAL A 125 3.70 -17.61 18.59
C VAL A 125 4.46 -16.31 18.87
N GLY A 126 3.77 -15.33 19.45
CA GLY A 126 4.25 -13.96 19.68
C GLY A 126 3.41 -12.94 18.92
N ALA A 127 3.01 -11.86 19.59
CA ALA A 127 2.26 -10.77 18.98
C ALA A 127 3.13 -10.03 17.97
N ARG A 128 2.59 -9.64 16.80
CA ARG A 128 3.30 -8.82 15.80
C ARG A 128 2.53 -7.57 15.44
N GLN A 129 3.18 -6.42 15.57
CA GLN A 129 2.72 -5.19 14.95
C GLN A 129 3.16 -5.20 13.49
N TYR A 130 2.23 -5.01 12.57
CA TYR A 130 2.55 -4.86 11.16
C TYR A 130 1.92 -3.62 10.57
N ASN A 131 2.42 -3.21 9.41
CA ASN A 131 1.83 -2.22 8.53
C ASN A 131 1.92 -2.73 7.09
N ILE A 132 0.87 -2.54 6.32
CA ILE A 132 0.81 -2.86 4.90
C ILE A 132 0.67 -1.57 4.13
N THR A 133 1.59 -1.32 3.21
CA THR A 133 1.42 -0.29 2.19
C THR A 133 0.61 -0.86 1.05
N VAL A 134 -0.47 -0.17 0.68
CA VAL A 134 -1.42 -0.60 -0.33
C VAL A 134 -1.64 0.52 -1.34
N HIS A 135 -1.61 0.16 -2.62
CA HIS A 135 -1.92 1.08 -3.69
C HIS A 135 -2.64 0.40 -4.84
N CYS A 136 -3.71 1.01 -5.33
CA CYS A 136 -4.27 0.71 -6.64
C CYS A 136 -3.63 1.66 -7.67
N TRP A 137 -3.17 1.11 -8.79
CA TRP A 137 -2.48 1.86 -9.84
C TRP A 137 -3.09 1.58 -11.20
N SER A 138 -3.17 2.59 -12.05
CA SER A 138 -3.48 2.46 -13.48
C SER A 138 -2.28 1.93 -14.27
N VAL A 139 -2.50 1.54 -15.52
CA VAL A 139 -1.44 1.07 -16.43
C VAL A 139 -0.39 2.14 -16.72
N ASN A 140 -0.76 3.42 -16.57
CA ASN A 140 0.12 4.57 -16.80
C ASN A 140 0.96 4.94 -15.57
N GLY A 141 0.80 4.22 -14.46
CA GLY A 141 1.48 4.56 -13.22
C GLY A 141 0.81 5.73 -12.49
N GLU A 142 -0.50 5.90 -12.62
CA GLU A 142 -1.26 6.87 -11.80
C GLU A 142 -1.97 6.14 -10.66
N HIS A 143 -2.07 6.76 -9.49
CA HIS A 143 -2.91 6.22 -8.41
C HIS A 143 -4.38 6.27 -8.79
N THR A 144 -5.10 5.24 -8.41
CA THR A 144 -6.56 5.15 -8.52
C THR A 144 -7.18 5.00 -7.14
N GLY A 145 -8.51 5.12 -7.07
CA GLY A 145 -9.27 4.99 -5.85
C GLY A 145 -8.97 3.69 -5.11
N THR A 146 -8.66 3.81 -3.81
CA THR A 146 -8.32 2.70 -2.93
C THR A 146 -9.12 2.84 -1.63
N ASP A 147 -10.05 1.93 -1.37
CA ASP A 147 -10.72 1.82 -0.07
C ASP A 147 -10.27 0.56 0.65
N ILE A 148 -10.16 0.65 1.98
CA ILE A 148 -9.77 -0.48 2.84
C ILE A 148 -10.90 -0.75 3.82
N ASN A 149 -11.38 -2.00 3.86
CA ASN A 149 -12.33 -2.47 4.85
C ASN A 149 -11.75 -3.64 5.64
N THR A 150 -11.85 -3.59 6.97
CA THR A 150 -11.45 -4.68 7.84
C THR A 150 -12.54 -5.74 7.88
N LEU A 151 -12.18 -6.99 7.57
CA LEU A 151 -13.11 -8.12 7.62
C LEU A 151 -12.94 -8.94 8.91
N GLN A 152 -11.69 -9.16 9.33
CA GLN A 152 -11.35 -9.93 10.52
C GLN A 152 -10.05 -9.42 11.13
N LEU A 153 -10.01 -9.30 12.46
CA LEU A 153 -8.79 -9.09 13.23
C LEU A 153 -8.70 -10.16 14.32
N GLN A 154 -7.49 -10.58 14.65
CA GLN A 154 -7.22 -11.73 15.51
C GLN A 154 -6.29 -11.41 16.67
#